data_AF-A0AAN8NLA6-F1
#
_entry.id   AF-A0AAN8NLA6-F1
#
_cell.length_a   1.000
_cell.length_b   1.000
_cell.length_c   1.000
_cell.angle_alpha   90.00
_cell.angle_beta   90.00
_cell.angle_gamma   90.00
#
_symmetry.space_group_name_H-M   'P 1'
#
loop_
_entity.id
_entity.type
_entity.pdbx_description
1 polymer ?
#
loop_
_entity_poly.entity_id
_entity_poly.type
_entity_poly.pdbx_seq_one_letter_code
_entity_poly.pdbx_strand_id
1 'polypeptide(L)'
;MTTDSSIQQAPFVKQLAANDRPTRDKAVESLKAYLSSSRTFTQSDLLKLWKGLFYCMWLSDRPRTQQRLADELASLVEVLKPHNVITFLEAYWTTMTREWTSIDSLRMDKFMLLVRRYLAAELKCLKATGWDAGVVERRNEVLEGLTLHPTNSKMPDGLRYHVVDIFVDELIKVARVEKEASEDNEEEEAEEEYEITPEQTEAVLRPFRKLQKETLSKPIRKNVAEMLQDERLQRLLKASTGQIG
;
A
#
# COMPACT_ATOMS: atom_id res chain seq x y z
N MET A 1 2.23 -1.02 32.80
CA MET A 1 2.66 -1.68 31.55
C MET A 1 3.66 -0.76 30.89
N THR A 2 4.88 -1.24 30.67
CA THR A 2 6.09 -0.48 30.31
C THR A 2 5.97 0.18 28.93
N THR A 3 5.42 1.39 28.90
CA THR A 3 5.51 2.32 27.77
C THR A 3 6.81 3.11 27.87
N ASP A 4 7.97 2.48 27.71
CA ASP A 4 9.14 3.22 27.26
C ASP A 4 10.21 2.32 26.65
N SER A 5 10.30 2.39 25.32
CA SER A 5 11.49 2.11 24.54
C SER A 5 11.32 2.98 23.31
N SER A 6 11.41 4.30 23.50
CA SER A 6 11.27 5.26 22.40
C SER A 6 12.07 4.77 21.18
N ILE A 7 11.38 4.64 20.03
CA ILE A 7 12.02 4.22 18.77
C ILE A 7 13.25 5.08 18.44
N GLN A 8 13.30 6.30 18.99
CA GLN A 8 14.39 7.26 18.88
C GLN A 8 15.72 6.79 19.47
N GLN A 9 15.70 5.89 20.46
CA GLN A 9 16.92 5.31 21.02
C GLN A 9 17.51 4.23 20.12
N ALA A 10 16.75 3.72 19.14
CA ALA A 10 17.25 2.72 18.23
C ALA A 10 18.25 3.36 17.24
N PRO A 11 19.52 2.92 17.20
CA PRO A 11 20.56 3.55 16.38
C PRO A 11 20.22 3.60 14.89
N PHE A 12 19.46 2.61 14.40
CA PHE A 12 19.12 2.48 12.98
C PHE A 12 18.23 3.61 12.47
N VAL A 13 17.42 4.28 13.32
CA VAL A 13 16.47 5.31 12.85
C VAL A 13 17.20 6.50 12.22
N LYS A 14 18.32 6.92 12.81
CA LYS A 14 19.17 7.98 12.23
C LYS A 14 19.95 7.47 11.00
N GLN A 15 20.30 6.18 11.00
CA GLN A 15 21.06 5.55 9.92
C GLN A 15 20.24 5.37 8.63
N LEU A 16 18.90 5.33 8.70
CA LEU A 16 18.02 5.31 7.51
C LEU A 16 18.23 6.51 6.57
N ALA A 17 18.66 7.64 7.12
CA ALA A 17 18.98 8.86 6.35
C ALA A 17 20.50 9.12 6.24
N ALA A 18 21.34 8.12 6.48
CA ALA A 18 22.79 8.24 6.30
C ALA A 18 23.15 8.48 4.82
N ASN A 19 24.26 9.18 4.58
CA ASN A 19 24.68 9.55 3.22
C ASN A 19 25.18 8.34 2.41
N ASP A 20 25.77 7.33 3.06
CA ASP A 20 26.26 6.14 2.40
C ASP A 20 25.20 5.01 2.37
N ARG A 21 25.13 4.32 1.24
CA ARG A 21 24.19 3.20 1.04
C ARG A 21 24.41 2.03 2.00
N PRO A 22 25.65 1.53 2.25
CA PRO A 22 25.84 0.37 3.11
C PRO A 22 25.26 0.55 4.52
N THR A 23 25.35 1.76 5.08
CA THR A 23 24.75 2.09 6.38
C THR A 23 23.21 2.05 6.32
N ARG A 24 22.61 2.59 5.25
CA ARG A 24 21.15 2.54 5.06
C ARG A 24 20.65 1.10 4.87
N ASP A 25 21.31 0.30 4.03
CA ASP A 25 20.93 -1.09 3.75
C ASP A 25 20.92 -1.91 5.07
N LYS A 26 21.96 -1.78 5.91
CA LYS A 26 22.02 -2.41 7.24
C LYS A 26 20.94 -1.91 8.20
N ALA A 27 20.59 -0.62 8.12
CA ALA A 27 19.54 -0.04 8.95
C ALA A 27 18.15 -0.59 8.59
N VAL A 28 17.87 -0.80 7.29
CA VAL A 28 16.63 -1.44 6.82
C VAL A 28 16.55 -2.91 7.26
N GLU A 29 17.66 -3.65 7.19
CA GLU A 29 17.72 -5.02 7.70
C GLU A 29 17.45 -5.09 9.21
N SER A 30 18.10 -4.22 9.99
CA SER A 30 17.88 -4.10 11.44
C SER A 30 16.44 -3.72 11.77
N LEU A 31 15.84 -2.85 10.95
CA LEU A 31 14.46 -2.44 11.09
C LEU A 31 13.49 -3.62 10.88
N LYS A 32 13.75 -4.50 9.92
CA LYS A 32 12.91 -5.68 9.67
C LYS A 32 12.81 -6.57 10.92
N ALA A 33 13.94 -6.80 11.61
CA ALA A 33 13.95 -7.54 12.88
C ALA A 33 13.24 -6.79 14.02
N TYR A 34 13.36 -5.46 14.05
CA TYR A 34 12.69 -4.64 15.06
C TYR A 34 11.16 -4.65 14.90
N LEU A 35 10.66 -4.55 13.66
CA LEU A 35 9.23 -4.55 13.34
C LEU A 35 8.56 -5.92 13.55
N SER A 36 9.30 -7.02 13.44
CA SER A 36 8.76 -8.38 13.65
C SER A 36 8.52 -8.75 15.11
N SER A 37 8.98 -7.92 16.05
CA SER A 37 8.77 -8.14 17.48
C SER A 37 7.30 -7.95 17.89
N SER A 38 6.88 -8.58 18.99
CA SER A 38 5.49 -8.52 19.49
C SER A 38 5.12 -7.19 20.16
N ARG A 39 5.96 -6.14 20.06
CA ARG A 39 5.67 -4.84 20.65
C ARG A 39 4.49 -4.17 19.95
N THR A 40 3.77 -3.32 20.67
CA THR A 40 2.78 -2.43 20.05
C THR A 40 3.46 -1.10 19.72
N PHE A 41 3.29 -0.64 18.49
CA PHE A 41 3.83 0.64 18.06
C PHE A 41 2.79 1.75 18.17
N THR A 42 3.22 2.94 18.61
CA THR A 42 2.36 4.13 18.53
C THR A 42 2.46 4.77 17.16
N GLN A 43 1.43 5.52 16.78
CA GLN A 43 1.44 6.28 15.53
C GLN A 43 2.60 7.28 15.46
N SER A 44 2.96 7.91 16.59
CA SER A 44 4.10 8.83 16.66
C SER A 44 5.44 8.14 16.37
N ASP A 45 5.63 6.92 16.87
CA ASP A 45 6.85 6.15 16.62
C ASP A 45 6.98 5.81 15.13
N LEU A 46 5.90 5.34 14.52
CA LEU A 46 5.88 4.93 13.12
C LEU A 46 6.00 6.13 12.17
N LEU A 47 5.45 7.30 12.51
CA LEU A 47 5.65 8.52 11.72
C LEU A 47 7.11 8.98 11.71
N LYS A 48 7.81 8.88 12.85
CA LYS A 48 9.26 9.18 12.92
C LYS A 48 10.06 8.21 12.08
N LEU A 49 9.72 6.92 12.15
CA LEU A 49 10.35 5.89 11.33
C LEU A 49 10.14 6.15 9.84
N TRP A 50 8.90 6.44 9.44
CA TRP A 50 8.53 6.69 8.06
C TRP A 50 9.20 7.92 7.46
N LYS A 51 9.46 8.95 8.28
CA LYS A 51 10.32 10.06 7.86
C LYS A 51 11.72 9.57 7.47
N GLY A 52 12.31 8.65 8.24
CA GLY A 52 13.60 8.03 7.91
C GLY A 52 13.54 7.20 6.62
N LEU A 53 12.52 6.35 6.46
CA LEU A 53 12.34 5.51 5.26
C LEU A 53 12.11 6.35 4.00
N PHE A 54 11.35 7.44 4.11
CA PHE A 54 11.14 8.40 3.03
C PHE A 54 12.48 8.96 2.52
N TYR A 55 13.36 9.41 3.43
CA TYR A 55 14.68 9.90 3.05
C TYR A 55 15.63 8.79 2.58
N CYS A 56 15.47 7.56 3.07
CA CYS A 56 16.20 6.40 2.55
C CYS A 56 15.90 6.21 1.05
N MET A 57 14.63 6.30 0.65
CA MET A 57 14.23 6.27 -0.76
C MET A 57 14.68 7.53 -1.51
N TRP A 58 14.58 8.71 -0.88
CA TRP A 58 15.01 9.99 -1.46
C TRP A 58 16.48 9.99 -1.90
N LEU A 59 17.37 9.38 -1.09
CA LEU A 59 18.82 9.29 -1.33
C LEU A 59 19.23 8.12 -2.26
N SER A 60 18.26 7.37 -2.79
CA SER A 60 18.53 6.28 -3.73
C SER A 60 18.50 6.79 -5.18
N ASP A 61 19.65 6.79 -5.86
CA ASP A 61 19.79 7.40 -7.20
C ASP A 61 19.87 6.39 -8.36
N ARG A 62 20.25 5.13 -8.09
CA ARG A 62 20.42 4.12 -9.16
C ARG A 62 19.12 3.36 -9.41
N PRO A 63 18.61 3.27 -10.66
CA PRO A 63 17.30 2.65 -10.94
C PRO A 63 17.09 1.25 -10.37
N ARG A 64 18.03 0.32 -10.58
CA ARG A 64 17.96 -1.04 -9.99
C ARG A 64 17.94 -1.04 -8.47
N THR A 65 18.65 -0.08 -7.85
CA THR A 65 18.67 0.06 -6.39
C THR A 65 17.37 0.66 -5.88
N GLN A 66 16.75 1.58 -6.61
CA GLN A 66 15.43 2.14 -6.27
C GLN A 66 14.34 1.06 -6.32
N GLN A 67 14.33 0.21 -7.36
CA GLN A 67 13.37 -0.90 -7.47
C GLN A 67 13.51 -1.87 -6.29
N ARG A 68 14.73 -2.36 -6.06
CA ARG A 68 15.01 -3.27 -4.94
C ARG A 68 14.64 -2.65 -3.59
N LEU A 69 14.98 -1.38 -3.38
CA LEU A 69 14.63 -0.69 -2.14
C LEU A 69 13.11 -0.53 -1.99
N ALA A 70 12.37 -0.23 -3.05
CA ALA A 70 10.90 -0.16 -2.99
C ALA A 70 10.29 -1.51 -2.59
N ASP A 71 10.81 -2.62 -3.14
CA ASP A 71 10.40 -3.98 -2.78
C ASP A 71 10.76 -4.31 -1.31
N GLU A 72 11.99 -4.01 -0.89
CA GLU A 72 12.46 -4.21 0.48
C GLU A 72 11.61 -3.42 1.49
N LEU A 73 11.34 -2.13 1.21
CA LEU A 73 10.51 -1.31 2.06
C LEU A 73 9.09 -1.84 2.13
N ALA A 74 8.46 -2.22 1.00
CA ALA A 74 7.10 -2.77 1.02
C ALA A 74 7.00 -4.11 1.77
N SER A 75 8.06 -4.93 1.74
CA SER A 75 8.13 -6.19 2.52
C SER A 75 8.11 -5.98 4.04
N LEU A 76 8.33 -4.74 4.53
CA LEU A 76 8.21 -4.43 5.95
C LEU A 76 6.78 -4.62 6.47
N VAL A 77 5.77 -4.48 5.60
CA VAL A 77 4.37 -4.71 5.98
C VAL A 77 4.14 -6.17 6.38
N GLU A 78 4.78 -7.10 5.66
CA GLU A 78 4.60 -8.55 5.83
C GLU A 78 5.23 -9.10 7.12
N VAL A 79 6.24 -8.42 7.68
CA VAL A 79 6.89 -8.89 8.92
C VAL A 79 6.20 -8.41 10.19
N LEU A 80 5.30 -7.44 10.09
CA LEU A 80 4.60 -6.88 11.24
C LEU A 80 3.61 -7.89 11.82
N LYS A 81 3.43 -7.83 13.14
CA LYS A 81 2.29 -8.51 13.78
C LYS A 81 0.96 -7.84 13.35
N PRO A 82 -0.14 -8.60 13.20
CA PRO A 82 -1.40 -8.07 12.66
C PRO A 82 -1.91 -6.80 13.35
N HIS A 83 -1.74 -6.68 14.66
CA HIS A 83 -2.20 -5.52 15.43
C HIS A 83 -1.43 -4.21 15.13
N ASN A 84 -0.28 -4.29 14.46
CA ASN A 84 0.51 -3.12 14.08
C ASN A 84 0.37 -2.74 12.59
N VAL A 85 -0.19 -3.60 11.74
CA VAL A 85 -0.19 -3.43 10.28
C VAL A 85 -0.92 -2.16 9.87
N ILE A 86 -2.15 -1.94 10.34
CA ILE A 86 -2.93 -0.76 9.97
C ILE A 86 -2.27 0.52 10.46
N THR A 87 -1.76 0.56 11.70
CA THR A 87 -1.06 1.74 12.23
C THR A 87 0.21 2.05 11.43
N PHE A 88 0.94 1.02 10.98
CA PHE A 88 2.11 1.21 10.11
C PHE A 88 1.74 1.79 8.74
N LEU A 89 0.68 1.27 8.12
CA LEU A 89 0.15 1.77 6.85
C LEU A 89 -0.42 3.18 6.99
N GLU A 90 -1.08 3.50 8.09
CA GLU A 90 -1.55 4.86 8.38
C GLU A 90 -0.38 5.85 8.45
N ALA A 91 0.70 5.49 9.13
CA ALA A 91 1.91 6.31 9.20
C ALA A 91 2.59 6.47 7.82
N TYR A 92 2.58 5.42 7.00
CA TYR A 92 3.02 5.45 5.61
C TYR A 92 2.20 6.44 4.79
N TRP A 93 0.88 6.26 4.72
CA TRP A 93 -0.02 7.12 3.95
C TRP A 93 0.03 8.56 4.43
N THR A 94 0.10 8.78 5.74
CA THR A 94 0.26 10.13 6.32
C THR A 94 1.55 10.78 5.83
N THR A 95 2.65 10.02 5.77
CA THR A 95 3.93 10.53 5.28
C THR A 95 3.87 10.82 3.79
N MET A 96 3.37 9.89 2.97
CA MET A 96 3.26 10.10 1.53
C MET A 96 2.36 11.28 1.19
N THR A 97 1.18 11.38 1.82
CA THR A 97 0.26 12.51 1.66
C THR A 97 0.91 13.85 2.03
N ARG A 98 1.68 13.90 3.13
CA ARG A 98 2.34 15.14 3.58
C ARG A 98 3.47 15.57 2.66
N GLU A 99 4.31 14.64 2.22
CA GLU A 99 5.54 14.96 1.49
C GLU A 99 5.34 15.03 -0.04
N TRP A 100 4.24 14.50 -0.59
CA TRP A 100 4.07 14.30 -2.04
C TRP A 100 4.38 15.54 -2.90
N THR A 101 3.87 16.70 -2.50
CA THR A 101 4.03 17.96 -3.26
C THR A 101 5.46 18.51 -3.22
N SER A 102 6.29 18.04 -2.28
CA SER A 102 7.70 18.42 -2.16
C SER A 102 8.64 17.57 -3.02
N ILE A 103 8.13 16.47 -3.58
CA ILE A 103 8.90 15.58 -4.46
C ILE A 103 9.03 16.26 -5.83
N ASP A 104 10.25 16.57 -6.24
CA ASP A 104 10.53 17.09 -7.57
C ASP A 104 10.40 16.01 -8.66
N SER A 105 10.28 16.45 -9.91
CA SER A 105 10.04 15.58 -11.05
C SER A 105 11.13 14.51 -11.26
N LEU A 106 12.40 14.79 -10.93
CA LEU A 106 13.50 13.83 -11.09
C LEU A 106 13.41 12.67 -10.10
N ARG A 107 12.64 12.82 -9.02
CA ARG A 107 12.44 11.81 -7.97
C ARG A 107 11.07 11.17 -8.03
N MET A 108 10.13 11.68 -8.83
CA MET A 108 8.74 11.25 -8.81
C MET A 108 8.57 9.76 -9.12
N ASP A 109 9.22 9.26 -10.19
CA ASP A 109 9.04 7.88 -10.65
C ASP A 109 9.30 6.82 -9.57
N LYS A 110 10.36 7.01 -8.77
CA LYS A 110 10.71 6.06 -7.72
C LYS A 110 9.72 6.11 -6.56
N PHE A 111 9.13 7.27 -6.27
CA PHE A 111 8.08 7.40 -5.26
C PHE A 111 6.74 6.87 -5.77
N MET A 112 6.41 7.05 -7.05
CA MET A 112 5.26 6.38 -7.69
C MET A 112 5.41 4.86 -7.62
N LEU A 113 6.61 4.32 -7.90
CA LEU A 113 6.90 2.90 -7.73
C LEU A 113 6.72 2.45 -6.28
N LEU A 114 7.22 3.23 -5.30
CA LEU A 114 7.04 2.92 -3.89
C LEU A 114 5.56 2.83 -3.50
N VAL A 115 4.73 3.77 -3.97
CA VAL A 115 3.27 3.73 -3.76
C VAL A 115 2.65 2.47 -4.33
N ARG A 116 3.04 2.07 -5.55
CA ARG A 116 2.56 0.84 -6.17
C ARG A 116 2.92 -0.40 -5.34
N ARG A 117 4.16 -0.48 -4.82
CA ARG A 117 4.60 -1.60 -3.98
C ARG A 117 3.89 -1.65 -2.64
N TYR A 118 3.66 -0.51 -2.00
CA TYR A 118 2.95 -0.43 -0.74
C TYR A 118 1.46 -0.76 -0.88
N LEU A 119 0.81 -0.30 -1.95
CA LEU A 119 -0.57 -0.67 -2.22
C LEU A 119 -0.71 -2.18 -2.44
N ALA A 120 0.22 -2.79 -3.19
CA ALA A 120 0.23 -4.23 -3.39
C ALA A 120 0.45 -4.99 -2.06
N ALA A 121 1.39 -4.55 -1.22
CA ALA A 121 1.63 -5.15 0.09
C ALA A 121 0.41 -5.02 1.02
N GLU A 122 -0.24 -3.86 1.04
CA GLU A 122 -1.49 -3.64 1.77
C GLU A 122 -2.60 -4.61 1.31
N LEU A 123 -2.82 -4.72 0.00
CA LEU A 123 -3.81 -5.64 -0.58
C LEU A 123 -3.49 -7.10 -0.26
N LYS A 124 -2.22 -7.51 -0.30
CA LYS A 124 -1.78 -8.86 0.11
C LYS A 124 -2.09 -9.13 1.57
N CYS A 125 -1.90 -8.15 2.46
CA CYS A 125 -2.27 -8.30 3.86
C CYS A 125 -3.78 -8.47 4.04
N LEU A 126 -4.62 -7.73 3.29
CA LEU A 126 -6.07 -7.94 3.32
C LEU A 126 -6.45 -9.34 2.83
N LYS A 127 -5.87 -9.78 1.72
CA LYS A 127 -6.05 -11.14 1.19
C LYS A 127 -5.66 -12.20 2.22
N ALA A 128 -4.51 -12.05 2.88
CA ALA A 128 -4.03 -12.99 3.91
C ALA A 128 -4.96 -13.08 5.13
N THR A 129 -5.81 -12.08 5.37
CA THR A 129 -6.88 -12.13 6.39
C THR A 129 -8.20 -12.67 5.86
N GLY A 130 -8.24 -13.21 4.63
CA GLY A 130 -9.47 -13.60 3.96
C GLY A 130 -10.41 -12.41 3.69
N TRP A 131 -9.83 -11.23 3.48
CA TRP A 131 -10.55 -9.96 3.36
C TRP A 131 -11.47 -9.65 4.54
N ASP A 132 -11.02 -9.95 5.76
CA ASP A 132 -11.76 -9.67 7.00
C ASP A 132 -12.37 -8.25 7.00
N ALA A 133 -13.69 -8.19 7.19
CA ALA A 133 -14.43 -6.95 7.08
C ALA A 133 -13.94 -5.86 8.05
N GLY A 134 -13.50 -6.23 9.26
CA GLY A 134 -12.99 -5.29 10.25
C GLY A 134 -11.59 -4.76 9.91
N VAL A 135 -10.74 -5.56 9.26
CA VAL A 135 -9.44 -5.10 8.73
C VAL A 135 -9.65 -4.21 7.50
N VAL A 136 -10.52 -4.60 6.57
CA VAL A 136 -10.88 -3.81 5.39
C VAL A 136 -11.48 -2.46 5.79
N GLU A 137 -12.37 -2.45 6.78
CA GLU A 137 -12.98 -1.22 7.30
C GLU A 137 -11.93 -0.24 7.83
N ARG A 138 -11.05 -0.71 8.72
CA ARG A 138 -9.98 0.14 9.27
C ARG A 138 -9.04 0.65 8.19
N ARG A 139 -8.73 -0.17 7.18
CA ARG A 139 -7.98 0.28 5.99
C ARG A 139 -8.72 1.39 5.26
N ASN A 140 -10.03 1.25 5.07
CA ASN A 140 -10.85 2.23 4.35
C ASN A 140 -10.88 3.57 5.11
N GLU A 141 -11.02 3.54 6.43
CA GLU A 141 -10.94 4.74 7.28
C GLU A 141 -9.61 5.49 7.09
N VAL A 142 -8.48 4.78 7.01
CA VAL A 142 -7.16 5.38 6.75
C VAL A 142 -7.13 6.10 5.40
N LEU A 143 -7.58 5.44 4.32
CA LEU A 143 -7.57 6.06 2.99
C LEU A 143 -8.54 7.24 2.87
N GLU A 144 -9.74 7.12 3.45
CA GLU A 144 -10.76 8.17 3.47
C GLU A 144 -10.35 9.37 4.34
N GLY A 145 -9.56 9.15 5.40
CA GLY A 145 -9.03 10.22 6.23
C GLY A 145 -7.81 10.94 5.62
N LEU A 146 -7.12 10.28 4.69
CA LEU A 146 -5.87 10.73 4.08
C LEU A 146 -6.02 10.89 2.57
N THR A 147 -5.26 10.14 1.78
CA THR A 147 -5.09 10.38 0.34
C THR A 147 -6.41 10.43 -0.45
N LEU A 148 -7.39 9.58 -0.13
CA LEU A 148 -8.69 9.53 -0.81
C LEU A 148 -9.79 10.34 -0.10
N HIS A 149 -9.43 11.25 0.81
CA HIS A 149 -10.40 12.14 1.43
C HIS A 149 -11.16 12.95 0.36
N PRO A 150 -12.50 13.04 0.36
CA PRO A 150 -13.23 13.60 -0.77
C PRO A 150 -13.11 15.12 -0.93
N THR A 151 -13.18 15.87 0.17
CA THR A 151 -13.36 17.33 0.15
C THR A 151 -12.15 18.13 0.63
N ASN A 152 -11.14 17.49 1.22
CA ASN A 152 -9.96 18.18 1.73
C ASN A 152 -9.04 18.58 0.58
N SER A 153 -8.91 19.88 0.34
CA SER A 153 -8.05 20.45 -0.71
C SER A 153 -6.56 20.40 -0.39
N LYS A 154 -6.17 20.06 0.84
CA LYS A 154 -4.76 19.87 1.21
C LYS A 154 -4.20 18.52 0.77
N MET A 155 -5.05 17.58 0.37
CA MET A 155 -4.58 16.30 -0.15
C MET A 155 -3.98 16.49 -1.53
N PRO A 156 -2.81 15.89 -1.82
CA PRO A 156 -2.15 16.03 -3.10
C PRO A 156 -2.89 15.27 -4.20
N ASP A 157 -3.45 16.00 -5.16
CA ASP A 157 -4.18 15.38 -6.27
C ASP A 157 -3.31 14.43 -7.10
N GLY A 158 -2.01 14.71 -7.26
CA GLY A 158 -1.10 13.79 -7.95
C GLY A 158 -1.02 12.40 -7.31
N LEU A 159 -1.09 12.31 -5.97
CA LEU A 159 -1.13 11.02 -5.28
C LEU A 159 -2.48 10.34 -5.48
N ARG A 160 -3.58 11.10 -5.45
CA ARG A 160 -4.92 10.57 -5.73
C ARG A 160 -5.01 9.96 -7.12
N TYR A 161 -4.55 10.67 -8.14
CA TYR A 161 -4.50 10.15 -9.51
C TYR A 161 -3.71 8.85 -9.56
N HIS A 162 -2.48 8.86 -9.03
CA HIS A 162 -1.64 7.67 -9.06
C HIS A 162 -2.29 6.47 -8.33
N VAL A 163 -2.89 6.67 -7.16
CA VAL A 163 -3.59 5.59 -6.44
C VAL A 163 -4.78 5.04 -7.24
N VAL A 164 -5.59 5.91 -7.85
CA VAL A 164 -6.71 5.51 -8.70
C VAL A 164 -6.23 4.73 -9.93
N ASP A 165 -5.20 5.23 -10.59
CA ASP A 165 -4.66 4.66 -11.84
C ASP A 165 -4.11 3.25 -11.63
N ILE A 166 -3.52 2.96 -10.47
CA ILE A 166 -2.87 1.67 -10.20
C ILE A 166 -3.73 0.69 -9.40
N PHE A 167 -4.84 1.12 -8.82
CA PHE A 167 -5.59 0.29 -7.87
C PHE A 167 -6.12 -1.00 -8.50
N VAL A 168 -6.74 -0.92 -9.68
CA VAL A 168 -7.32 -2.10 -10.34
C VAL A 168 -6.22 -3.07 -10.75
N ASP A 169 -5.09 -2.58 -11.25
CA ASP A 169 -3.94 -3.43 -11.61
C ASP A 169 -3.45 -4.25 -10.42
N GLU A 170 -3.22 -3.60 -9.27
CA GLU A 170 -2.70 -4.30 -8.08
C GLU A 170 -3.76 -5.19 -7.43
N LEU A 171 -5.04 -4.79 -7.44
CA LEU A 171 -6.14 -5.63 -6.94
C LEU A 171 -6.26 -6.91 -7.75
N ILE A 172 -6.32 -6.82 -9.07
CA ILE A 172 -6.41 -7.97 -9.97
C ILE A 172 -5.20 -8.89 -9.76
N LYS A 173 -4.00 -8.32 -9.70
CA LYS A 173 -2.77 -9.08 -9.48
C LYS A 173 -2.78 -9.84 -8.16
N VAL A 174 -3.25 -9.22 -7.07
CA VAL A 174 -3.26 -9.86 -5.74
C VAL A 174 -4.41 -10.86 -5.61
N ALA A 175 -5.59 -10.55 -6.13
CA ALA A 175 -6.77 -11.39 -6.03
C ALA A 175 -6.66 -12.65 -6.89
N ARG A 176 -5.95 -12.62 -8.02
CA ARG A 176 -5.78 -13.78 -8.90
C ARG A 176 -5.19 -14.98 -8.14
N VAL A 177 -5.72 -16.15 -8.41
CA VAL A 177 -5.17 -17.43 -7.97
C VAL A 177 -4.03 -17.82 -8.91
N GLU A 178 -2.82 -17.95 -8.38
CA GLU A 178 -1.69 -18.50 -9.13
C GLU A 178 -1.89 -20.01 -9.23
N LYS A 179 -2.28 -20.51 -10.41
CA LYS A 179 -2.26 -21.95 -10.69
C LYS A 179 -0.81 -22.34 -10.95
N GLU A 180 -0.29 -23.32 -10.21
CA GLU A 180 1.00 -23.92 -10.55
C GLU A 180 0.90 -24.45 -11.99
N ALA A 181 1.82 -24.02 -12.86
CA ALA A 181 1.86 -24.48 -14.24
C ALA A 181 2.14 -25.99 -14.22
N SER A 182 1.12 -26.80 -14.44
CA SER A 182 1.30 -28.21 -14.77
C SER A 182 1.74 -28.29 -16.23
N GLU A 183 2.81 -29.04 -16.47
CA GLU A 183 3.49 -29.14 -17.78
C GLU A 183 2.63 -29.75 -18.90
N ASP A 184 1.39 -30.17 -18.61
CA ASP A 184 0.56 -31.00 -19.50
C ASP A 184 -0.66 -30.30 -20.12
N ASN A 185 -0.89 -29.00 -19.89
CA ASN A 185 -2.05 -28.28 -20.48
C ASN A 185 -1.60 -27.11 -21.37
N GLU A 186 -1.19 -27.44 -22.60
CA GLU A 186 -1.11 -26.48 -23.70
C GLU A 186 -2.53 -26.23 -24.24
N GLU A 187 -2.93 -24.95 -24.28
CA GLU A 187 -4.04 -24.40 -25.10
C GLU A 187 -5.51 -24.49 -24.60
N GLU A 188 -5.77 -24.36 -23.30
CA GLU A 188 -7.05 -23.78 -22.86
C GLU A 188 -6.79 -22.38 -22.26
N GLU A 189 -7.53 -21.36 -22.71
CA GLU A 189 -7.58 -20.06 -22.02
C GLU A 189 -8.07 -20.32 -20.59
N ALA A 190 -7.13 -20.55 -19.67
CA ALA A 190 -7.45 -20.89 -18.30
C ALA A 190 -8.36 -19.81 -17.72
N GLU A 191 -9.59 -20.18 -17.34
CA GLU A 191 -10.51 -19.26 -16.68
C GLU A 191 -9.79 -18.60 -15.49
N GLU A 192 -9.72 -17.27 -15.53
CA GLU A 192 -9.06 -16.50 -14.48
C GLU A 192 -9.84 -16.65 -13.19
N GLU A 193 -9.24 -17.35 -12.23
CA GLU A 193 -9.83 -17.57 -10.91
C GLU A 193 -9.32 -16.51 -9.93
N TYR A 194 -10.23 -16.01 -9.08
CA TYR A 194 -9.97 -14.92 -8.17
C TYR A 194 -10.39 -15.29 -6.74
N GLU A 195 -9.48 -15.11 -5.79
CA GLU A 195 -9.71 -15.28 -4.36
C GLU A 195 -10.19 -13.96 -3.74
N ILE A 196 -11.31 -13.44 -4.25
CA ILE A 196 -12.04 -12.30 -3.68
C ILE A 196 -13.49 -12.36 -4.17
N THR A 197 -14.47 -12.19 -3.27
CA THR A 197 -15.89 -12.18 -3.66
C THR A 197 -16.32 -10.81 -4.19
N PRO A 198 -17.47 -10.70 -4.89
CA PRO A 198 -18.04 -9.40 -5.25
C PRO A 198 -18.27 -8.47 -4.05
N GLU A 199 -18.71 -9.02 -2.91
CA GLU A 199 -18.97 -8.26 -1.69
C GLU A 199 -17.66 -7.72 -1.10
N GLN A 200 -16.62 -8.55 -1.06
CA GLN A 200 -15.28 -8.13 -0.62
C GLN A 200 -14.67 -7.11 -1.58
N THR A 201 -14.88 -7.28 -2.88
CA THR A 201 -14.47 -6.33 -3.92
C THR A 201 -15.15 -4.98 -3.70
N GLU A 202 -16.47 -4.94 -3.49
CA GLU A 202 -17.18 -3.68 -3.22
C GLU A 202 -16.74 -3.06 -1.88
N ALA A 203 -16.44 -3.88 -0.86
CA ALA A 203 -15.92 -3.40 0.41
C ALA A 203 -14.58 -2.66 0.27
N VAL A 204 -13.63 -3.18 -0.52
CA VAL A 204 -12.34 -2.50 -0.76
C VAL A 204 -12.47 -1.27 -1.67
N LEU A 205 -13.54 -1.18 -2.48
CA LEU A 205 -13.82 -0.03 -3.33
C LEU A 205 -14.48 1.14 -2.60
N ARG A 206 -14.94 0.96 -1.35
CA ARG A 206 -15.69 1.99 -0.62
C ARG A 206 -15.03 3.37 -0.60
N PRO A 207 -13.72 3.53 -0.35
CA PRO A 207 -13.07 4.84 -0.38
C PRO A 207 -13.17 5.52 -1.76
N PHE A 208 -13.08 4.73 -2.84
CA PHE A 208 -13.20 5.22 -4.21
C PHE A 208 -14.65 5.61 -4.53
N ARG A 209 -15.64 4.81 -4.14
CA ARG A 209 -17.06 5.15 -4.29
C ARG A 209 -17.41 6.46 -3.58
N LYS A 210 -16.92 6.62 -2.35
CA LYS A 210 -17.08 7.86 -1.57
C LYS A 210 -16.40 9.04 -2.26
N LEU A 211 -15.15 8.86 -2.72
CA LEU A 211 -14.41 9.88 -3.46
C LEU A 211 -15.16 10.32 -4.72
N GLN A 212 -15.67 9.38 -5.53
CA GLN A 212 -16.46 9.67 -6.72
C GLN A 212 -17.70 10.52 -6.39
N LYS A 213 -18.45 10.14 -5.35
CA LYS A 213 -19.70 10.79 -4.97
C LYS A 213 -19.49 12.19 -4.40
N GLU A 214 -18.49 12.35 -3.54
CA GLU A 214 -18.35 13.52 -2.68
C GLU A 214 -17.24 14.49 -3.10
N THR A 215 -16.32 14.09 -3.99
CA THR A 215 -15.22 14.98 -4.36
C THR A 215 -15.72 16.26 -5.02
N LEU A 216 -15.06 17.38 -4.71
CA LEU A 216 -15.32 18.68 -5.34
C LEU A 216 -14.60 18.80 -6.70
N SER A 217 -13.62 17.93 -6.98
CA SER A 217 -12.83 17.97 -8.21
C SER A 217 -13.49 17.16 -9.32
N LYS A 218 -14.01 17.84 -10.35
CA LYS A 218 -14.60 17.17 -11.52
C LYS A 218 -13.63 16.22 -12.22
N PRO A 219 -12.34 16.58 -12.42
CA PRO A 219 -11.36 15.67 -13.00
C PRO A 219 -11.15 14.38 -12.19
N ILE A 220 -11.02 14.48 -10.86
CA ILE A 220 -10.88 13.30 -9.99
C ILE A 220 -12.14 12.43 -10.05
N ARG A 221 -13.32 13.06 -9.99
CA ARG A 221 -14.59 12.34 -10.14
C ARG A 221 -14.65 11.53 -11.41
N LYS A 222 -14.22 12.12 -12.53
CA LYS A 222 -14.16 11.45 -13.83
C LYS A 222 -13.17 10.29 -13.80
N ASN A 223 -11.95 10.48 -13.29
CA ASN A 223 -10.96 9.42 -13.23
C ASN A 223 -11.44 8.21 -12.41
N VAL A 224 -12.04 8.47 -11.23
CA VAL A 224 -12.60 7.40 -10.41
C VAL A 224 -13.79 6.72 -11.11
N ALA A 225 -14.61 7.47 -11.84
CA ALA A 225 -15.69 6.88 -12.63
C ALA A 225 -15.18 5.93 -13.72
N GLU A 226 -14.09 6.31 -14.41
CA GLU A 226 -13.43 5.47 -15.42
C GLU A 226 -12.81 4.22 -14.77
N MET A 227 -12.08 4.37 -13.65
CA MET A 227 -11.55 3.25 -12.87
C MET A 227 -12.65 2.26 -12.45
N LEU A 228 -13.80 2.77 -11.99
CA LEU A 228 -14.94 1.95 -11.58
C LEU A 228 -15.63 1.25 -12.76
N GLN A 229 -15.39 1.68 -14.00
CA GLN A 229 -15.89 1.05 -15.22
C GLN A 229 -14.89 0.07 -15.86
N ASP A 230 -13.67 -0.07 -15.31
CA ASP A 230 -12.67 -1.02 -15.80
C ASP A 230 -13.26 -2.43 -15.91
N GLU A 231 -13.17 -3.03 -17.10
CA GLU A 231 -13.77 -4.33 -17.41
C GLU A 231 -13.30 -5.44 -16.48
N ARG A 232 -12.02 -5.41 -16.06
CA ARG A 232 -11.42 -6.39 -15.15
C ARG A 232 -12.05 -6.28 -13.77
N LEU A 233 -12.23 -5.04 -13.28
CA LEU A 233 -12.93 -4.78 -12.02
C LEU A 233 -14.40 -5.20 -12.10
N GLN A 234 -15.06 -4.94 -13.22
CA GLN A 234 -16.44 -5.35 -13.45
C GLN A 234 -16.62 -6.88 -13.45
N ARG A 235 -15.59 -7.64 -13.85
CA ARG A 235 -15.60 -9.12 -13.70
C ARG A 235 -15.59 -9.53 -12.23
N LEU A 236 -14.72 -8.93 -11.40
CA LEU A 236 -14.69 -9.20 -9.95
C LEU A 236 -16.05 -8.91 -9.27
N LEU A 237 -16.71 -7.82 -9.67
CA LEU A 237 -18.02 -7.41 -9.13
C LEU A 237 -19.19 -8.26 -9.61
N LYS A 238 -19.01 -9.07 -10.66
CA LYS A 238 -20.05 -9.93 -11.25
C LYS A 238 -19.77 -11.42 -11.07
N ALA A 239 -18.56 -11.77 -10.64
CA ALA A 239 -18.17 -13.15 -10.42
C ALA A 239 -19.18 -13.81 -9.49
N SER A 240 -19.97 -14.75 -10.02
CA SER A 240 -20.86 -15.53 -9.18
C SER A 240 -19.98 -16.28 -8.19
N THR A 241 -20.29 -16.20 -6.90
CA THR A 241 -19.64 -16.98 -5.86
C THR A 241 -19.72 -18.46 -6.28
N GLY A 242 -18.64 -18.96 -6.89
CA GLY A 242 -18.46 -20.38 -7.09
C GLY A 242 -18.59 -21.00 -5.72
N GLN A 243 -19.54 -21.92 -5.57
CA GLN A 243 -19.75 -22.63 -4.32
C GLN A 243 -18.42 -23.26 -3.91
N ILE A 244 -17.73 -22.65 -2.94
CA ILE A 244 -16.70 -23.31 -2.17
C ILE A 244 -17.48 -24.28 -1.27
N GLY A 245 -17.72 -25.49 -1.81
CA GLY A 245 -18.23 -26.65 -1.09
C GLY A 245 -17.13 -27.34 -0.30
#